data_AF-T5A6G7-F1
#
_entry.id   AF-T5A6G7-F1
#
_cell.length_a   1.000
_cell.length_b   1.000
_cell.length_c   1.000
_cell.angle_alpha   90.00
_cell.angle_beta   90.00
_cell.angle_gamma   90.00
#
_symmetry.space_group_name_H-M   'P 1'
#
loop_
_entity.id
_entity.type
_entity.pdbx_description
1 polymer ?
#
loop_
_entity_poly.entity_id
_entity_poly.type
_entity_poly.pdbx_seq_one_letter_code
_entity_poly.pdbx_strand_id
1 'polypeptide(L)' 'MRLDNVVVRIRDTRLYIDFETDEVLREYTAKEATFAHVKTALLMAGRLPDDVTIGLRDPNVLDPLLAVTEQRLEAVNLRE' A
#
# COMPACT_ATOMS: atom_id res chain seq x y z
N MET A 1 8.52 2.27 0.22
CA MET A 1 9.64 3.18 0.58
C MET A 1 9.43 3.66 2.00
N ARG A 2 10.46 3.61 2.83
CA ARG A 2 10.42 4.15 4.19
C ARG A 2 11.65 5.04 4.38
N LEU A 3 11.43 6.25 4.85
CA LEU A 3 12.47 7.13 5.37
C LEU A 3 12.18 7.34 6.85
N ASP A 4 13.05 6.80 7.69
CA ASP A 4 12.85 6.76 9.13
C ASP A 4 12.69 8.19 9.68
N ASN A 5 11.71 8.35 10.59
CA ASN A 5 11.28 9.64 11.14
C ASN A 5 10.72 10.67 10.14
N VAL A 6 10.54 10.32 8.87
CA VAL A 6 10.01 11.23 7.85
C VAL A 6 8.70 10.68 7.27
N VAL A 7 8.77 9.66 6.40
CA VAL A 7 7.62 9.22 5.61
C VAL A 7 7.65 7.72 5.33
N VAL A 8 6.47 7.12 5.31
CA VAL A 8 6.21 5.78 4.78
C VAL A 8 5.34 5.95 3.54
N ARG A 9 5.78 5.37 2.42
CA ARG A 9 5.05 5.41 1.15
C ARG A 9 5.00 4.03 0.52
N ILE A 10 3.82 3.63 0.06
CA ILE A 10 3.59 2.42 -0.74
C ILE A 10 3.01 2.85 -2.08
N ARG A 11 3.57 2.30 -3.16
CA ARG A 11 3.00 2.42 -4.51
C ARG A 11 2.74 0.99 -4.98
N ASP A 12 1.47 0.64 -5.05
CA ASP A 12 1.02 -0.68 -5.47
C ASP A 12 0.49 -0.59 -6.91
N THR A 13 0.73 -1.63 -7.70
CA THR A 13 0.17 -1.77 -9.05
C THR A 13 -0.37 -3.18 -9.17
N ARG A 14 -1.69 -3.30 -9.11
CA ARG A 14 -2.41 -4.56 -9.22
C ARG A 14 -2.82 -4.77 -10.65
N LEU A 15 -2.50 -5.95 -11.17
CA LEU A 15 -2.87 -6.38 -12.51
C LEU A 15 -3.80 -7.58 -12.37
N TYR A 16 -4.97 -7.46 -12.98
CA TYR A 16 -5.92 -8.56 -13.15
C TYR A 16 -6.08 -8.82 -14.64
N ILE A 17 -6.03 -10.09 -15.02
CA ILE A 17 -6.13 -10.52 -16.42
C ILE A 17 -7.30 -11.49 -16.48
N ASP A 18 -8.31 -11.12 -17.27
CA ASP A 18 -9.39 -12.02 -17.63
C ASP A 18 -9.07 -12.68 -18.98
N PHE A 19 -8.86 -14.00 -18.93
CA PHE A 19 -8.53 -14.80 -20.11
C PHE A 19 -9.75 -15.12 -20.99
N GLU A 20 -10.98 -14.93 -20.50
CA GLU A 20 -12.18 -15.17 -21.32
C GLU A 20 -12.49 -13.96 -22.21
N THR A 21 -12.37 -12.76 -21.64
CA THR A 21 -12.64 -11.48 -22.30
C THR A 21 -11.41 -10.85 -22.95
N ASP A 22 -10.21 -11.38 -22.69
CA ASP A 22 -8.92 -10.81 -23.07
C ASP A 22 -8.77 -9.34 -22.58
N GLU A 23 -9.30 -9.06 -21.39
CA GLU A 23 -9.25 -7.76 -20.73
C GLU A 23 -8.18 -7.75 -19.64
N VAL A 24 -7.36 -6.70 -19.64
CA VAL A 24 -6.36 -6.44 -18.61
C VAL A 24 -6.78 -5.21 -17.81
N LEU A 25 -7.07 -5.41 -16.53
CA LEU A 25 -7.32 -4.34 -15.57
C LEU A 25 -6.04 -4.04 -14.80
N ARG A 26 -5.61 -2.77 -14.81
CA ARG A 26 -4.48 -2.26 -14.03
C ARG A 26 -4.97 -1.21 -13.05
N GLU A 27 -4.77 -1.46 -11.77
CA GLU A 27 -4.98 -0.48 -10.72
C GLU A 27 -3.65 -0.05 -10.13
N TYR A 28 -3.32 1.24 -10.26
CA TYR A 28 -2.22 1.88 -9.54
C TYR A 28 -2.76 2.62 -8.33
N THR A 29 -2.17 2.40 -7.16
CA THR A 29 -2.50 3.11 -5.92
C THR A 29 -1.23 3.62 -5.26
N ALA A 30 -1.15 4.92 -4.98
CA ALA A 30 -0.15 5.51 -4.11
C ALA A 30 -0.75 5.82 -2.75
N LYS A 31 -0.09 5.35 -1.70
CA LYS A 31 -0.45 5.61 -0.30
C LYS A 31 0.74 6.17 0.46
N GLU A 32 0.51 7.14 1.34
CA GLU A 32 1.55 7.67 2.21
C GLU A 32 1.03 8.11 3.58
N ALA A 33 1.93 8.12 4.55
CA ALA A 33 1.72 8.69 5.87
C ALA A 33 3.06 9.08 6.51
N THR A 34 3.02 9.94 7.52
CA THR A 34 4.23 10.27 8.30
C THR A 34 4.66 9.07 9.14
N PHE A 35 5.97 8.95 9.38
CA PHE A 35 6.52 7.86 10.20
C PHE A 35 5.92 7.85 11.63
N ALA A 36 5.72 9.04 12.21
CA ALA A 36 5.13 9.20 13.53
C ALA A 36 3.67 8.71 13.58
N HIS A 37 2.89 8.96 12.52
CA HIS A 37 1.51 8.49 12.43
C HIS A 37 1.45 6.97 12.42
N VAL A 38 2.26 6.34 11.56
CA VAL A 38 2.32 4.87 11.44
C VAL A 38 2.77 4.21 12.74
N LYS A 39 3.79 4.77 13.41
CA LYS A 39 4.27 4.25 14.72
C LYS A 39 3.18 4.34 15.79
N THR A 40 2.46 5.47 15.84
CA THR A 40 1.35 5.66 16.78
C THR A 40 0.20 4.69 16.48
N ALA A 41 -0.15 4.50 15.21
CA ALA A 41 -1.20 3.58 14.80
C ALA A 41 -0.87 2.12 15.16
N LEU A 42 0.38 1.70 14.99
CA LEU A 42 0.84 0.36 15.39
C LEU A 42 0.77 0.16 16.91
N LEU A 43 1.14 1.17 17.70
CA LEU A 43 1.02 1.14 19.17
C LEU A 43 -0.45 1.09 19.61
N MET A 44 -1.32 1.87 18.97
CA MET A 44 -2.77 1.87 19.23
C MET A 44 -3.44 0.53 18.87
N ALA A 45 -2.87 -0.22 17.91
CA ALA A 45 -3.30 -1.57 17.58
C ALA A 45 -2.89 -2.63 18.62
N GLY A 46 -2.29 -2.23 19.75
CA GLY A 46 -1.94 -3.13 20.86
C GLY A 46 -0.62 -3.91 20.67
N ARG A 47 0.22 -3.51 19.71
CA ARG A 47 1.53 -4.13 19.47
C ARG A 47 2.53 -3.72 20.56
N LEU A 48 3.34 -4.68 21.03
CA LEU A 48 4.46 -4.38 21.91
C LEU A 48 5.51 -3.54 21.16
N PRO A 49 6.37 -2.76 21.86
CA PRO A 49 7.40 -1.94 21.21
C PRO A 49 8.30 -2.71 20.24
N ASP A 50 8.62 -3.97 20.56
CA ASP A 50 9.41 -4.85 19.69
C ASP A 50 8.62 -5.23 18.42
N ASP A 51 7.32 -5.55 18.56
CA ASP A 51 6.43 -5.86 17.44
C ASP A 51 6.20 -4.65 16.52
N VAL A 52 6.29 -3.42 17.03
CA VAL A 52 6.21 -2.21 16.20
C VAL A 52 7.40 -2.16 15.23
N THR A 53 8.60 -2.53 15.67
CA THR A 53 9.77 -2.56 14.78
C THR A 53 9.67 -3.64 13.70
N ILE A 54 8.98 -4.74 14.00
CA ILE A 54 8.66 -5.79 13.04
C ILE A 54 7.60 -5.30 12.05
N GLY A 55 6.50 -4.71 12.55
CA GLY A 55 5.42 -4.16 11.73
C GLY A 55 5.87 -3.06 10.78
N LEU A 56 6.82 -2.21 11.19
CA LEU A 56 7.42 -1.17 10.33
C LEU A 56 8.22 -1.72 9.15
N ARG A 57 8.54 -3.03 9.13
CA ARG A 57 9.24 -3.70 8.03
C ARG A 57 8.29 -4.45 7.09
N ASP A 58 7.05 -4.70 7.50
CA ASP A 58 6.08 -5.47 6.70
C ASP A 58 5.14 -4.53 5.94
N PRO A 59 5.26 -4.43 4.60
CA PRO A 59 4.41 -3.54 3.81
C PRO A 59 2.92 -3.91 3.87
N ASN A 60 2.56 -5.19 4.06
CA ASN A 60 1.15 -5.61 4.12
C ASN A 60 0.48 -5.17 5.42
N VAL A 61 1.24 -5.15 6.52
CA VAL A 61 0.76 -4.63 7.82
C VAL A 61 0.61 -3.12 7.77
N LEU A 62 1.48 -2.44 7.00
CA LEU A 62 1.47 -0.98 6.87
C LEU A 62 0.39 -0.47 5.92
N ASP A 63 0.07 -1.21 4.86
CA ASP A 63 -0.89 -0.81 3.81
C ASP A 63 -2.22 -0.22 4.32
N PRO A 64 -2.94 -0.83 5.29
CA PRO A 64 -4.19 -0.26 5.80
C PRO A 64 -4.00 0.99 6.68
N LEU A 65 -2.78 1.29 7.12
CA LEU A 65 -2.45 2.45 7.96
C LEU A 65 -2.06 3.69 7.15
N LEU A 66 -1.92 3.56 5.82
CA LEU A 66 -1.50 4.64 4.94
C LEU A 66 -2.72 5.26 4.25
N ALA A 67 -2.74 6.59 4.16
CA ALA A 67 -3.78 7.30 3.42
C ALA A 67 -3.50 7.20 1.91
N VAL A 68 -4.56 6.94 1.12
CA VAL A 68 -4.48 6.95 -0.35
C VAL A 68 -4.31 8.39 -0.83
N THR A 69 -3.26 8.67 -1.58
CA THR A 69 -2.99 9.99 -2.17
C THR A 69 -3.23 10.03 -3.67
N GLU A 70 -3.07 8.89 -4.35
CA GLU A 70 -3.34 8.77 -5.79
C GLU A 70 -3.93 7.39 -6.05
N GLN A 71 -4.95 7.32 -6.89
CA GLN A 71 -5.52 6.06 -7.36
C GLN A 71 -5.86 6.21 -8.84
N ARG A 72 -5.45 5.24 -9.66
CA ARG A 72 -5.70 5.20 -11.09
C ARG A 72 -6.09 3.79 -11.50
N LEU A 73 -7.28 3.67 -12.10
CA LEU A 73 -7.75 2.43 -12.70
C LEU A 73 -7.69 2.56 -14.23
N GLU A 74 -7.12 1.57 -14.88
CA GLU A 74 -7.00 1.47 -16.33
C GLU A 74 -7.48 0.10 -16.79
N ALA A 75 -8.19 0.06 -17.91
CA ALA A 75 -8.62 -1.16 -18.57
C ALA A 75 -8.05 -1.15 -20.00
N VAL A 76 -7.52 -2.30 -20.42
CA VAL A 76 -7.01 -2.51 -21.77
C VAL A 76 -7.65 -3.78 -22.33
N ASN A 77 -8.35 -3.65 -23.44
CA ASN A 77 -8.84 -4.80 -24.20
C ASN A 77 -7.76 -5.22 -25.22
N LEU A 78 -7.41 -6.50 -25.27
CA LEU A 78 -6.35 -7.00 -26.14
C LEU A 78 -6.84 -7.49 -27.52
N ARG A 79 -8.15 -7.43 -27.80
CA ARG A 79 -8.75 -7.91 -29.06
C ARG A 79 -8.87 -6.84 -30.15
N GLU A 80 -8.53 -5.58 -29.86
CA GLU A 80 -8.54 -4.46 -30.84
C GLU A 80 -7.15 -4.15 -31.41
#